data_AF-A0A7X5DGH2-F1
#
_entry.id   AF-A0A7X5DGH2-F1
#
_cell.length_a   1.000
_cell.length_b   1.000
_cell.length_c   1.000
_cell.angle_alpha   90.00
_cell.angle_beta   90.00
_cell.angle_gamma   90.00
#
_symmetry.space_group_name_H-M   'P 1'
#
loop_
_entity.id
_entity.type
_entity.pdbx_description
1 polymer ?
#
loop_
_entity_poly.entity_id
_entity_poly.type
_entity_poly.pdbx_seq_one_letter_code
_entity_poly.pdbx_strand_id
1 'polypeptide(L)'
;VDRVGREILAAAGGAVSGVGSGGMITKIKAARVLMAAGIPMVICQGRRSDCVVDAAAGMPVGTLFTAPERPHEITPKKLWIALGDAVHGTLVVDEGARAALVERGKSLLSVGIAEVRGRFDAGGIVDVADATGHVFARGRVTAGSDLIALACGKTREELAANGILSPLVDRSVIHRDDLVLFE
;
A
#
# COMPACT_ATOMS: atom_id res chain seq x y z
N VAL A 1 -20.94 -0.74 -0.65
CA VAL A 1 -19.84 -1.72 -0.48
C VAL A 1 -19.07 -1.24 0.72
N ASP A 2 -19.16 -1.99 1.80
CA ASP A 2 -18.76 -1.47 3.12
C ASP A 2 -17.44 -2.08 3.59
N ARG A 3 -16.92 -3.07 2.83
CA ARG A 3 -15.58 -3.61 2.98
C ARG A 3 -15.06 -4.13 1.64
N VAL A 4 -13.78 -3.90 1.35
CA VAL A 4 -13.08 -4.50 0.19
C VAL A 4 -12.23 -5.68 0.68
N GLY A 5 -12.81 -6.88 0.60
CA GLY A 5 -12.16 -8.13 0.97
C GLY A 5 -11.36 -8.78 -0.16
N ARG A 6 -10.78 -9.96 0.14
CA ARG A 6 -10.04 -10.76 -0.85
C ARG A 6 -10.96 -11.19 -1.99
N GLU A 7 -12.22 -11.51 -1.73
CA GLU A 7 -13.18 -11.91 -2.75
C GLU A 7 -13.44 -10.80 -3.79
N ILE A 8 -13.59 -9.55 -3.34
CA ILE A 8 -13.83 -8.40 -4.23
C ILE A 8 -12.59 -8.10 -5.08
N LEU A 9 -11.39 -8.20 -4.50
CA LEU A 9 -10.14 -8.05 -5.25
C LEU A 9 -9.95 -9.17 -6.28
N ALA A 10 -10.26 -10.42 -5.93
CA ALA A 10 -10.18 -11.55 -6.85
C ALA A 10 -11.17 -11.41 -8.02
N ALA A 11 -12.41 -11.01 -7.73
CA ALA A 11 -13.44 -10.78 -8.75
C ALA A 11 -13.05 -9.71 -9.77
N ALA A 12 -12.30 -8.68 -9.35
CA ALA A 12 -11.85 -7.61 -10.24
C ALA A 12 -10.56 -7.92 -11.01
N GLY A 13 -9.80 -8.94 -10.60
CA GLY A 13 -8.56 -9.35 -11.27
C GLY A 13 -8.76 -9.92 -12.67
N GLY A 14 -9.92 -10.49 -12.98
CA GLY A 14 -10.26 -11.04 -14.30
C GLY A 14 -10.79 -10.01 -15.31
N ALA A 15 -11.12 -8.79 -14.87
CA ALA A 15 -11.79 -7.79 -15.70
C ALA A 15 -10.77 -6.86 -16.39
N VAL A 16 -10.29 -7.25 -17.56
CA VAL A 16 -9.51 -6.38 -18.46
C VAL A 16 -10.48 -5.74 -19.46
N SER A 17 -10.87 -4.49 -19.22
CA SER A 17 -11.53 -3.67 -20.25
C SER A 17 -10.46 -2.89 -21.02
N GLY A 18 -10.52 -2.92 -22.36
CA GLY A 18 -9.56 -2.27 -23.26
C GLY A 18 -9.60 -0.73 -23.28
N VAL A 19 -10.06 -0.10 -22.19
CA VAL A 19 -10.17 1.37 -22.05
C VAL A 19 -9.54 1.83 -20.72
N GLY A 20 -8.40 2.51 -20.82
CA GLY A 20 -7.65 3.08 -19.69
C GLY A 20 -6.39 2.29 -19.29
N SER A 21 -5.47 2.92 -18.56
CA SER A 21 -4.20 2.34 -18.11
C SER A 21 -4.30 1.49 -16.83
N GLY A 22 -5.45 1.53 -16.14
CA GLY A 22 -5.71 0.77 -14.91
C GLY A 22 -7.11 0.15 -14.93
N GLY A 23 -7.18 -1.18 -15.03
CA GLY A 23 -8.43 -1.95 -15.09
C GLY A 23 -9.32 -1.82 -13.85
N MET A 24 -10.33 -2.68 -13.72
CA MET A 24 -11.24 -2.65 -12.56
C MET A 24 -10.47 -2.84 -11.24
N ILE A 25 -9.48 -3.72 -11.25
CA ILE A 25 -8.64 -3.99 -10.07
C ILE A 25 -7.98 -2.73 -9.50
N THR A 26 -7.51 -1.80 -10.35
CA THR A 26 -6.88 -0.56 -9.89
C THR A 26 -7.89 0.35 -9.19
N LYS A 27 -9.13 0.41 -9.70
CA LYS A 27 -10.20 1.22 -9.10
C LYS A 27 -10.63 0.65 -7.75
N ILE A 28 -10.72 -0.68 -7.63
CA ILE A 28 -11.03 -1.34 -6.36
C ILE A 28 -9.90 -1.18 -5.35
N LYS A 29 -8.63 -1.27 -5.78
CA LYS A 29 -7.47 -0.97 -4.91
C LYS A 29 -7.52 0.47 -4.39
N ALA A 30 -7.86 1.43 -5.25
CA ALA A 30 -8.03 2.82 -4.83
C ALA A 30 -9.20 2.99 -3.83
N ALA A 31 -10.34 2.34 -4.09
CA ALA A 31 -11.47 2.34 -3.17
C ALA A 31 -11.08 1.83 -1.79
N ARG A 32 -10.31 0.73 -1.70
CA ARG A 32 -9.82 0.20 -0.41
C ARG A 32 -9.04 1.23 0.40
N VAL A 33 -8.16 2.00 -0.24
CA VAL A 33 -7.39 3.07 0.42
C VAL A 33 -8.28 4.22 0.87
N LEU A 34 -9.17 4.69 -0.01
CA LEU A 34 -10.06 5.81 0.30
C LEU A 34 -11.03 5.46 1.43
N MET A 35 -11.56 4.24 1.43
CA MET A 35 -12.38 3.72 2.53
C MET A 35 -11.60 3.73 3.85
N ALA A 36 -10.36 3.24 3.88
CA ALA A 36 -9.53 3.28 5.09
C ALA A 36 -9.28 4.72 5.59
N ALA A 37 -9.22 5.70 4.66
CA ALA A 37 -9.06 7.12 4.96
C ALA A 37 -10.37 7.85 5.33
N GLY A 38 -11.51 7.16 5.34
CA GLY A 38 -12.81 7.78 5.62
C GLY A 38 -13.42 8.54 4.44
N ILE A 39 -12.92 8.32 3.21
CA ILE A 39 -13.34 9.03 2.01
C ILE A 39 -14.22 8.09 1.16
N PRO A 40 -15.52 8.40 0.97
CA PRO A 40 -16.37 7.59 0.10
C PRO A 40 -15.93 7.71 -1.36
N MET A 41 -16.06 6.61 -2.12
CA MET A 41 -15.71 6.56 -3.53
C MET A 41 -16.86 5.96 -4.34
N VAL A 42 -17.17 6.55 -5.49
CA VAL A 42 -18.14 6.01 -6.45
C VAL A 42 -17.42 5.55 -7.71
N ILE A 43 -17.63 4.29 -8.11
CA ILE A 43 -17.24 3.80 -9.43
C ILE A 43 -18.50 3.77 -10.30
N CYS A 44 -18.52 4.57 -11.37
CA CYS A 44 -19.66 4.62 -12.30
C CYS A 44 -19.24 4.62 -13.77
N GLN A 45 -20.21 4.40 -14.66
CA GLN A 45 -20.00 4.47 -16.10
C GLN A 45 -19.97 5.94 -16.56
N GLY A 46 -18.79 6.43 -16.93
CA GLY A 46 -18.60 7.84 -17.31
C GLY A 46 -19.36 8.32 -18.55
N ARG A 47 -19.98 7.42 -19.33
CA ARG A 47 -20.86 7.78 -20.47
C ARG A 47 -22.31 8.05 -20.06
N ARG A 48 -22.70 7.72 -18.82
CA ARG A 48 -24.03 8.05 -18.30
C ARG A 48 -24.12 9.57 -18.11
N SER A 49 -25.19 10.18 -18.61
CA SER A 49 -25.47 11.60 -18.38
C SER A 49 -25.50 11.91 -16.89
N ASP A 50 -24.99 13.08 -16.53
CA ASP A 50 -25.01 13.62 -15.16
C ASP A 50 -24.40 12.72 -14.09
N CYS A 51 -23.59 11.72 -14.47
CA CYS A 51 -23.06 10.73 -13.53
C CYS A 51 -22.27 11.34 -12.37
N VAL A 52 -21.53 12.42 -12.62
CA VAL A 52 -20.79 13.15 -11.58
C VAL A 52 -21.72 13.95 -10.67
N VAL A 53 -22.73 14.64 -11.24
CA VAL A 53 -23.70 15.44 -10.48
C VAL A 53 -24.53 14.55 -9.58
N ASP A 54 -25.04 13.45 -10.13
CA ASP A 54 -25.83 12.46 -9.40
C ASP A 54 -25.02 11.79 -8.28
N ALA A 55 -23.77 11.41 -8.55
CA ALA A 55 -22.88 10.84 -7.53
C ALA A 55 -22.61 11.84 -6.40
N ALA A 56 -22.38 13.13 -6.72
CA ALA A 56 -22.19 14.18 -5.74
C ALA A 56 -23.45 14.46 -4.92
N ALA A 57 -24.64 14.26 -5.50
CA ALA A 57 -25.93 14.36 -4.83
C ALA A 57 -26.29 13.12 -3.99
N GLY A 58 -25.43 12.08 -3.96
CA GLY A 58 -25.70 10.83 -3.24
C GLY A 58 -26.71 9.92 -3.92
N MET A 59 -27.03 10.18 -5.19
CA MET A 59 -27.95 9.35 -5.96
C MET A 59 -27.29 8.00 -6.32
N PRO A 60 -28.06 6.91 -6.44
CA PRO A 60 -27.51 5.60 -6.74
C PRO A 60 -26.98 5.53 -8.19
N VAL A 61 -25.69 5.79 -8.35
CA VAL A 61 -24.98 5.73 -9.64
C VAL A 61 -23.77 4.80 -9.55
N GLY A 62 -23.84 3.68 -10.25
CA GLY A 62 -22.77 2.69 -10.23
C GLY A 62 -22.63 2.01 -8.86
N THR A 63 -21.42 1.96 -8.32
CA THR A 63 -21.11 1.29 -7.06
C THR A 63 -20.48 2.26 -6.07
N LEU A 64 -21.17 2.48 -4.95
CA LEU A 64 -20.68 3.26 -3.81
C LEU A 64 -19.85 2.38 -2.86
N PHE A 65 -18.64 2.83 -2.58
CA PHE A 65 -17.75 2.34 -1.55
C PHE A 65 -17.82 3.29 -0.37
N THR A 66 -18.34 2.80 0.76
CA THR A 66 -18.62 3.61 1.94
C THR A 66 -17.42 3.63 2.88
N ALA A 67 -17.25 4.73 3.59
CA ALA A 67 -16.26 4.81 4.65
C ALA A 67 -16.77 4.06 5.90
N PRO A 68 -15.89 3.39 6.67
CA PRO A 68 -16.25 2.87 7.99
C PRO A 68 -16.58 4.02 8.94
N GLU A 69 -17.41 3.76 9.95
CA GLU A 69 -17.82 4.76 10.95
C GLU A 69 -16.63 5.38 11.71
N ARG A 70 -15.54 4.63 11.85
CA ARG A 70 -14.28 5.07 12.46
C ARG A 70 -13.14 4.93 11.45
N PRO A 71 -12.82 5.98 10.70
CA PRO A 71 -11.72 5.94 9.75
C PRO A 71 -10.37 5.99 10.48
N HIS A 72 -9.33 5.48 9.82
CA HIS A 72 -7.96 5.69 10.28
C HIS A 72 -7.56 7.14 10.01
N GLU A 73 -6.78 7.74 10.90
CA GLU A 73 -6.15 9.04 10.62
C GLU A 73 -5.06 8.88 9.55
N ILE A 74 -5.46 9.03 8.28
CA ILE A 74 -4.55 9.01 7.14
C ILE A 74 -4.27 10.45 6.73
N THR A 75 -3.02 10.88 6.87
CA THR A 75 -2.61 12.22 6.46
C THR A 75 -2.62 12.38 4.93
N PRO A 76 -2.75 13.60 4.38
CA PRO A 76 -2.68 13.83 2.94
C PRO A 76 -1.41 13.27 2.29
N LYS A 77 -0.28 13.33 3.01
CA LYS A 77 1.00 12.74 2.59
C LYS A 77 0.88 11.23 2.39
N LYS A 78 0.24 10.54 3.34
CA LYS A 78 0.00 9.09 3.28
C LYS A 78 -0.94 8.73 2.12
N LEU A 79 -1.99 9.50 1.89
CA LEU A 79 -2.84 9.32 0.71
C LEU A 79 -2.03 9.41 -0.60
N TRP A 80 -1.09 10.35 -0.69
CA TRP A 80 -0.23 10.48 -1.86
C TRP A 80 0.72 9.29 -2.04
N ILE A 81 1.27 8.75 -0.96
CA ILE A 81 2.05 7.50 -0.99
C ILE A 81 1.20 6.32 -1.47
N ALA A 82 -0.07 6.28 -1.06
CA ALA A 82 -0.95 5.17 -1.36
C ALA A 82 -1.48 5.18 -2.80
N LEU A 83 -1.77 6.37 -3.36
CA LEU A 83 -2.51 6.55 -4.62
C LEU A 83 -1.77 7.35 -5.70
N GLY A 84 -0.81 8.19 -5.33
CA GLY A 84 -0.22 9.21 -6.21
C GLY A 84 0.88 8.71 -7.13
N ASP A 85 1.57 7.63 -6.77
CA ASP A 85 2.72 7.12 -7.51
C ASP A 85 2.58 5.63 -7.84
N ALA A 86 3.29 5.22 -8.90
CA ALA A 86 3.37 3.82 -9.30
C ALA A 86 4.16 3.01 -8.28
N VAL A 87 3.78 1.73 -8.13
CA VAL A 87 4.55 0.80 -7.30
C VAL A 87 5.72 0.27 -8.11
N HIS A 88 6.93 0.39 -7.55
CA HIS A 88 8.17 -0.05 -8.21
C HIS A 88 8.69 -1.42 -7.72
N GLY A 89 8.13 -1.93 -6.62
CA GLY A 89 8.52 -3.22 -6.07
C GLY A 89 7.68 -3.65 -4.87
N THR A 90 8.09 -4.76 -4.25
CA THR A 90 7.43 -5.32 -3.08
C THR A 90 8.45 -5.80 -2.07
N LEU A 91 8.22 -5.46 -0.79
CA LEU A 91 8.95 -6.02 0.35
C LEU A 91 8.09 -7.10 0.99
N VAL A 92 8.59 -8.34 1.04
CA VAL A 92 7.95 -9.42 1.78
C VAL A 92 8.51 -9.42 3.19
N VAL A 93 7.63 -9.38 4.18
CA VAL A 93 8.01 -9.28 5.59
C VAL A 93 7.61 -10.53 6.37
N ASP A 94 8.33 -10.80 7.45
CA ASP A 94 7.96 -11.85 8.40
C ASP A 94 6.73 -11.46 9.26
N GLU A 95 6.21 -12.42 10.03
CA GLU A 95 5.03 -12.17 10.87
C GLU A 95 5.31 -11.17 12.01
N GLY A 96 6.53 -11.15 12.55
CA GLY A 96 6.92 -10.24 13.62
C GLY A 96 6.93 -8.78 13.15
N ALA A 97 7.42 -8.56 11.94
CA ALA A 97 7.40 -7.28 11.23
C ALA A 97 5.97 -6.88 10.87
N ARG A 98 5.16 -7.80 10.32
CA ARG A 98 3.74 -7.55 10.06
C ARG A 98 3.01 -7.10 11.32
N ALA A 99 3.13 -7.83 12.43
CA ALA A 99 2.54 -7.45 13.71
C ALA A 99 3.06 -6.09 14.21
N ALA A 100 4.36 -5.80 14.03
CA ALA A 100 4.93 -4.50 14.39
C ALA A 100 4.30 -3.33 13.61
N LEU A 101 4.04 -3.54 12.33
CA LEU A 101 3.44 -2.54 11.46
C LEU A 101 1.95 -2.35 11.77
N VAL A 102 1.19 -3.44 11.82
CA VAL A 102 -0.27 -3.44 11.94
C VAL A 102 -0.73 -3.10 13.36
N GLU A 103 -0.19 -3.80 14.37
CA GLU A 103 -0.71 -3.70 15.74
C GLU A 103 -0.03 -2.59 16.55
N ARG A 104 1.26 -2.31 16.26
CA ARG A 104 2.08 -1.40 17.07
C ARG A 104 2.41 -0.08 16.37
N GLY A 105 2.05 0.09 15.09
CA GLY A 105 2.32 1.31 14.32
C GLY A 105 3.80 1.67 14.24
N LYS A 106 4.69 0.67 14.20
CA LYS A 106 6.14 0.87 14.10
C LYS A 106 6.59 1.07 12.65
N SER A 107 7.83 1.48 12.48
CA SER A 107 8.50 1.55 11.18
C SER A 107 9.01 0.16 10.77
N LEU A 108 9.17 -0.08 9.46
CA LEU A 108 9.77 -1.31 8.94
C LEU A 108 11.29 -1.23 9.02
N LEU A 109 11.92 -2.18 9.70
CA LEU A 109 13.37 -2.36 9.76
C LEU A 109 13.81 -3.47 8.81
N SER A 110 15.08 -3.47 8.38
CA SER A 110 15.60 -4.46 7.43
C SER A 110 15.59 -5.89 7.97
N VAL A 111 15.75 -6.06 9.29
CA VAL A 111 15.70 -7.38 9.95
C VAL A 111 14.37 -8.10 9.73
N GLY A 112 13.28 -7.36 9.59
CA GLY A 112 11.94 -7.91 9.40
C GLY A 112 11.57 -8.19 7.94
N ILE A 113 12.50 -7.98 7.00
CA ILE A 113 12.28 -8.19 5.57
C ILE A 113 12.88 -9.53 5.18
N ALA A 114 12.03 -10.41 4.66
CA ALA A 114 12.40 -11.74 4.17
C ALA A 114 12.82 -11.72 2.70
N GLU A 115 12.20 -10.87 1.88
CA GLU A 115 12.46 -10.83 0.44
C GLU A 115 12.24 -9.43 -0.14
N VAL A 116 13.04 -9.07 -1.15
CA VAL A 116 12.85 -7.87 -1.97
C VAL A 116 12.53 -8.29 -3.40
N ARG A 117 11.42 -7.78 -3.94
CA ARG A 117 10.97 -8.02 -5.31
C ARG A 117 10.92 -6.73 -6.11
N GLY A 118 11.36 -6.78 -7.36
CA GLY A 118 11.45 -5.60 -8.23
C GLY A 118 12.73 -4.80 -8.00
N ARG A 119 12.85 -3.67 -8.71
CA ARG A 119 14.01 -2.78 -8.63
C ARG A 119 13.56 -1.35 -8.42
N PHE A 120 14.13 -0.69 -7.42
CA PHE A 120 13.75 0.65 -7.02
C PHE A 120 14.88 1.33 -6.26
N ASP A 121 14.87 2.65 -6.26
CA ASP A 121 15.83 3.49 -5.55
C ASP A 121 15.24 4.06 -4.25
N ALA A 122 16.08 4.73 -3.46
CA ALA A 122 15.62 5.49 -2.30
C ALA A 122 14.56 6.52 -2.71
N GLY A 123 13.47 6.58 -1.95
CA GLY A 123 12.30 7.42 -2.28
C GLY A 123 11.26 6.73 -3.16
N GLY A 124 11.54 5.53 -3.68
CA GLY A 124 10.58 4.74 -4.43
C GLY A 124 9.39 4.26 -3.57
N ILE A 125 8.22 4.14 -4.19
CA ILE A 125 7.04 3.55 -3.56
C ILE A 125 7.01 2.04 -3.78
N VAL A 126 6.84 1.29 -2.68
CA VAL A 126 6.78 -0.18 -2.70
C VAL A 126 5.57 -0.68 -1.93
N ASP A 127 5.03 -1.81 -2.38
CA ASP A 127 4.07 -2.58 -1.62
C ASP A 127 4.78 -3.38 -0.50
N VAL A 128 4.07 -3.63 0.59
CA VAL A 128 4.51 -4.52 1.67
C VAL A 128 3.54 -5.69 1.74
N ALA A 129 4.08 -6.90 1.62
CA ALA A 129 3.32 -8.14 1.61
C ALA A 129 3.76 -9.07 2.73
N ASP A 130 2.82 -9.89 3.20
CA ASP A 130 3.15 -11.03 4.07
C ASP A 130 3.69 -12.22 3.26
N ALA A 131 4.11 -13.27 3.97
CA ALA A 131 4.61 -14.51 3.35
C ALA A 131 3.59 -15.23 2.45
N THR A 132 2.29 -14.93 2.58
CA THR A 132 1.24 -15.46 1.71
C THR A 132 1.12 -14.69 0.39
N GLY A 133 1.86 -13.59 0.24
CA GLY A 133 1.80 -12.68 -0.90
C GLY A 133 0.68 -11.64 -0.78
N HIS A 134 0.03 -11.53 0.38
CA HIS A 134 -1.05 -10.58 0.59
C HIS A 134 -0.50 -9.19 0.91
N VAL A 135 -0.78 -8.23 0.03
CA VAL A 135 -0.36 -6.83 0.17
C VAL A 135 -1.28 -6.08 1.13
N PHE A 136 -0.74 -5.80 2.31
CA PHE A 136 -1.44 -5.15 3.42
C PHE A 136 -0.99 -3.71 3.68
N ALA A 137 0.16 -3.30 3.14
CA ALA A 137 0.65 -1.93 3.27
C ALA A 137 1.35 -1.43 2.01
N ARG A 138 1.59 -0.12 1.97
CA ARG A 138 2.45 0.55 0.99
C ARG A 138 3.26 1.63 1.68
N GLY A 139 4.47 1.85 1.21
CA GLY A 139 5.29 2.90 1.77
C GLY A 139 6.42 3.37 0.87
N ARG A 140 7.03 4.47 1.29
CA ARG A 140 8.20 5.05 0.62
C ARG A 140 9.48 4.54 1.26
N VAL A 141 10.34 3.92 0.46
CA VAL A 141 11.61 3.35 0.97
C VAL A 141 12.67 4.41 1.20
N THR A 142 13.56 4.17 2.16
CA THR A 142 14.68 5.05 2.49
C THR A 142 15.99 4.68 1.80
N ALA A 143 16.04 3.51 1.16
CA ALA A 143 17.19 2.94 0.45
C ALA A 143 16.73 2.17 -0.80
N GLY A 144 17.66 1.94 -1.74
CA GLY A 144 17.37 1.16 -2.94
C GLY A 144 17.28 -0.35 -2.69
N SER A 145 16.66 -1.07 -3.62
CA SER A 145 16.40 -2.51 -3.56
C SER A 145 17.67 -3.32 -3.29
N ASP A 146 18.79 -2.95 -3.92
CA ASP A 146 20.04 -3.70 -3.85
C ASP A 146 20.63 -3.65 -2.43
N LEU A 147 20.58 -2.48 -1.79
CA LEU A 147 21.06 -2.30 -0.41
C LEU A 147 20.14 -3.00 0.60
N ILE A 148 18.82 -2.89 0.40
CA ILE A 148 17.84 -3.53 1.28
C ILE A 148 17.96 -5.05 1.18
N ALA A 149 18.13 -5.60 -0.03
CA ALA A 149 18.31 -7.04 -0.24
C ALA A 149 19.55 -7.58 0.48
N LEU A 150 20.65 -6.83 0.52
CA LEU A 150 21.86 -7.20 1.27
C LEU A 150 21.68 -7.11 2.80
N ALA A 151 20.70 -6.34 3.27
CA ALA A 151 20.40 -6.11 4.68
C ALA A 151 19.25 -6.97 5.22
N CYS A 152 18.54 -7.70 4.35
CA CYS A 152 17.43 -8.58 4.72
C CYS A 152 17.82 -9.57 5.82
N GLY A 153 17.00 -9.66 6.86
CA GLY A 153 17.20 -10.59 7.98
C GLY A 153 18.41 -10.32 8.87
N LYS A 154 19.23 -9.30 8.58
CA LYS A 154 20.46 -9.04 9.33
C LYS A 154 20.18 -8.34 10.65
N THR A 155 20.92 -8.73 11.68
CA THR A 155 20.86 -8.07 12.98
C THR A 155 21.56 -6.72 12.95
N ARG A 156 21.32 -5.91 13.99
CA ARG A 156 21.96 -4.61 14.15
C ARG A 156 23.49 -4.71 14.17
N GLU A 157 24.02 -5.74 14.82
CA GLU A 157 25.46 -6.02 14.91
C GLU A 157 26.06 -6.38 13.54
N GLU A 158 25.37 -7.21 12.76
CA GLU A 158 25.81 -7.59 11.41
C GLU A 158 25.80 -6.42 10.44
N LEU A 159 24.81 -5.52 10.55
CA LEU A 159 24.77 -4.27 9.79
C LEU A 159 25.93 -3.34 10.19
N ALA A 160 26.19 -3.19 11.50
CA ALA A 160 27.24 -2.32 12.01
C ALA A 160 28.65 -2.81 11.65
N ALA A 161 28.85 -4.13 11.57
CA ALA A 161 30.10 -4.74 11.17
C ALA A 161 30.41 -4.57 9.66
N ASN A 162 29.43 -4.15 8.85
CA ASN A 162 29.58 -3.98 7.41
C ASN A 162 29.50 -2.49 7.03
N GLY A 163 30.60 -1.91 6.55
CA GLY A 163 30.66 -0.48 6.19
C GLY A 163 29.59 -0.04 5.17
N ILE A 164 29.21 -0.92 4.23
CA ILE A 164 28.17 -0.63 3.22
C ILE A 164 26.77 -0.62 3.86
N LEU A 165 26.52 -1.49 4.84
CA LEU A 165 25.22 -1.64 5.47
C LEU A 165 25.05 -0.81 6.75
N SER A 166 26.14 -0.28 7.29
CA SER A 166 26.15 0.58 8.48
C SER A 166 25.15 1.74 8.45
N PRO A 167 24.80 2.36 7.29
CA PRO A 167 23.76 3.39 7.25
C PRO A 167 22.34 2.90 7.57
N LEU A 168 22.09 1.58 7.57
CA LEU A 168 20.79 0.97 7.88
C LEU A 168 20.63 0.56 9.35
N VAL A 169 21.69 0.61 10.16
CA VAL A 169 21.70 0.14 11.56
C VAL A 169 20.57 0.75 12.40
N ASP A 170 20.38 2.07 12.28
CA ASP A 170 19.35 2.82 13.03
C ASP A 170 18.34 3.49 12.10
N ARG A 171 18.33 3.11 10.81
CA ARG A 171 17.44 3.69 9.81
C ARG A 171 16.37 2.70 9.41
N SER A 172 15.11 3.09 9.59
CA SER A 172 13.99 2.31 9.06
C SER A 172 14.03 2.25 7.53
N VAL A 173 13.77 1.08 6.97
CA VAL A 173 13.56 0.88 5.53
C VAL A 173 12.33 1.65 5.07
N ILE A 174 11.24 1.61 5.84
CA ILE A 174 10.07 2.47 5.65
C ILE A 174 9.70 3.08 7.00
N HIS A 175 9.66 4.41 7.08
CA HIS A 175 9.24 5.10 8.29
C HIS A 175 7.72 5.01 8.47
N ARG A 176 7.22 4.90 9.72
CA ARG A 176 5.77 4.83 10.03
C ARG A 176 4.94 5.96 9.42
N ASP A 177 5.52 7.14 9.24
CA ASP A 177 4.84 8.31 8.68
C ASP A 177 4.81 8.28 7.14
N ASP A 178 5.67 7.45 6.55
CA ASP A 178 5.76 7.17 5.13
C ASP A 178 5.18 5.78 4.79
N LEU A 179 4.37 5.21 5.69
CA LEU A 179 3.71 3.92 5.55
C LEU A 179 2.19 4.04 5.73
N VAL A 180 1.45 3.34 4.88
CA VAL A 180 -0.01 3.29 4.86
C VAL A 180 -0.46 1.84 4.92
N LEU A 181 -1.30 1.54 5.91
CA LEU A 181 -1.98 0.25 6.03
C LEU A 181 -3.29 0.27 5.26
N PHE A 182 -3.69 -0.89 4.74
CA PHE A 182 -4.95 -1.08 4.03
C PHE A 182 -5.99 -1.86 4.85
N GLU A 183 -5.68 -2.11 6.13
CA GLU A 183 -6.41 -2.98 7.06
C GLU A 183 -6.60 -2.31 8.41
#